data_AF-A0A7S4QEK6-F1
#
_entry.id   AF-A0A7S4QEK6-F1
#
_cell.length_a   1.000
_cell.length_b   1.000
_cell.length_c   1.000
_cell.angle_alpha   90.00
_cell.angle_beta   90.00
_cell.angle_gamma   90.00
#
_symmetry.space_group_name_H-M   'P 1'
#
loop_
_entity.id
_entity.type
_entity.pdbx_description
1 polymer ?
#
loop_
_entity_poly.entity_id
_entity_poly.type
_entity_poly.pdbx_seq_one_letter_code
_entity_poly.pdbx_strand_id
1 'polypeptide(L)'
;GCQATLCAYDMSRWVLPTVKGQMISLHAYNRAQLDSLHVSCYTFGSPRVGGPNFAHAFKQVVPDSQRIVCDGDVITSGPPVYWGYRHVHHENIIDSTGTIRVEP
;
A
#
# COMPACT_ATOMS: atom_id res chain seq x y z
N GLY A 1 7.62 -2.59 6.76
CA GLY A 1 6.91 -1.72 5.78
C GLY A 1 7.11 -2.14 4.33
N CYS A 2 8.35 -2.08 3.82
CA CYS A 2 8.62 -2.27 2.38
C CYS A 2 8.08 -3.56 1.75
N GLN A 3 8.26 -4.70 2.42
CA GLN A 3 7.76 -5.99 1.93
C GLN A 3 6.23 -6.01 1.85
N ALA A 4 5.53 -5.44 2.84
CA ALA A 4 4.07 -5.36 2.82
C ALA A 4 3.58 -4.53 1.62
N THR A 5 4.26 -3.42 1.30
CA THR A 5 3.97 -2.65 0.09
C THR A 5 4.14 -3.49 -1.18
N LEU A 6 5.23 -4.24 -1.31
CA LEU A 6 5.45 -5.10 -2.48
C LEU A 6 4.41 -6.22 -2.58
N CYS A 7 4.09 -6.87 -1.45
CA CYS A 7 3.06 -7.91 -1.39
C CYS A 7 1.68 -7.35 -1.76
N ALA A 8 1.30 -6.17 -1.26
CA ALA A 8 0.02 -5.55 -1.61
C ALA A 8 -0.07 -5.24 -3.11
N TYR A 9 1.02 -4.74 -3.70
CA TYR A 9 1.09 -4.51 -5.14
C TYR A 9 0.95 -5.80 -5.95
N ASP A 10 1.70 -6.84 -5.58
CA ASP A 10 1.68 -8.14 -6.24
C ASP A 10 0.30 -8.81 -6.12
N MET A 11 -0.28 -8.77 -4.92
CA MET A 11 -1.62 -9.27 -4.66
C MET A 11 -2.66 -8.58 -5.54
N SER A 12 -2.62 -7.25 -5.60
CA SER A 12 -3.57 -6.50 -6.41
C SER A 12 -3.40 -6.74 -7.91
N ARG A 13 -2.16 -6.93 -8.37
CA ARG A 13 -1.85 -7.03 -9.80
C ARG A 13 -2.07 -8.43 -10.35
N TRP A 14 -1.73 -9.46 -9.59
CA TRP A 14 -1.66 -10.84 -10.08
C TRP A 14 -2.57 -11.78 -9.30
N VAL A 15 -2.49 -11.78 -7.97
CA VAL A 15 -3.22 -12.77 -7.16
C VAL A 15 -4.73 -12.54 -7.25
N LEU A 16 -5.19 -11.30 -7.04
CA LEU A 16 -6.62 -10.99 -6.99
C LEU A 16 -7.31 -11.27 -8.32
N PRO A 17 -6.79 -10.83 -9.49
CA PRO A 17 -7.38 -11.19 -10.77
C PRO A 17 -7.44 -12.69 -11.02
N THR A 18 -6.39 -13.45 -10.67
CA THR A 18 -6.36 -14.91 -10.82
C THR A 18 -7.41 -15.58 -9.94
N VAL A 19 -7.49 -15.20 -8.66
CA VAL A 19 -8.49 -15.75 -7.72
C VAL A 19 -9.91 -15.40 -8.18
N LYS A 20 -10.19 -14.15 -8.58
CA LYS A 20 -11.49 -13.76 -9.13
C LYS A 20 -11.86 -14.63 -10.35
N GLY A 21 -10.93 -14.87 -11.26
CA GLY A 21 -11.14 -15.73 -12.44
C GLY A 21 -11.53 -17.17 -12.06
N GLN A 22 -10.84 -17.75 -11.07
CA GLN A 22 -11.16 -19.09 -10.57
C GLN A 22 -12.50 -19.15 -9.82
N MET A 23 -12.83 -18.13 -9.03
CA MET A 23 -14.12 -18.08 -8.31
C MET A 23 -15.31 -17.96 -9.28
N ILE A 24 -15.14 -17.23 -10.39
CA ILE A 24 -16.14 -17.15 -11.46
C ILE A 24 -16.32 -18.51 -12.14
N SER A 25 -15.23 -19.20 -12.50
CA SER A 25 -15.33 -20.50 -13.18
C SER A 25 -15.99 -21.58 -12.32
N LEU A 26 -15.77 -21.53 -11.01
CA LEU A 26 -16.42 -22.41 -10.04
C LEU A 26 -17.86 -22.03 -9.70
N HIS A 27 -18.39 -20.92 -10.24
CA HIS A 27 -19.71 -20.37 -9.91
C HIS A 27 -19.92 -20.14 -8.39
N ALA A 28 -18.84 -19.96 -7.63
CA ALA A 28 -18.88 -19.82 -6.18
C ALA A 28 -19.36 -18.43 -5.73
N TYR A 29 -19.13 -17.41 -6.57
CA TYR A 29 -19.49 -16.02 -6.31
C TYR A 29 -19.97 -15.34 -7.58
N ASN A 30 -20.84 -14.34 -7.43
CA ASN A 30 -21.24 -13.51 -8.56
C ASN A 30 -20.21 -12.38 -8.81
N ARG A 31 -20.26 -11.81 -10.02
CA ARG A 31 -19.30 -10.78 -10.44
C ARG A 31 -19.34 -9.53 -9.55
N ALA A 32 -20.51 -9.09 -9.11
CA ALA A 32 -20.66 -7.92 -8.26
C ALA A 32 -19.97 -8.09 -6.89
N GLN A 33 -20.07 -9.28 -6.29
CA GLN A 33 -19.37 -9.62 -5.05
C GLN A 33 -17.86 -9.58 -5.26
N LEU A 34 -17.37 -10.14 -6.36
CA LEU A 34 -15.95 -10.16 -6.67
C LEU A 34 -15.41 -8.78 -7.02
N ASP A 35 -16.19 -7.92 -7.65
CA ASP A 35 -15.79 -6.55 -7.97
C ASP A 35 -15.59 -5.71 -6.70
N SER A 36 -16.31 -6.01 -5.61
CA SER A 36 -16.11 -5.36 -4.30
C SER A 36 -14.80 -5.76 -3.59
N LEU A 37 -14.19 -6.88 -3.99
CA LEU A 37 -12.94 -7.36 -3.39
C LEU A 37 -11.76 -6.49 -3.87
N HIS A 38 -11.07 -5.88 -2.92
CA HIS A 38 -9.88 -5.06 -3.13
C HIS A 38 -8.85 -5.29 -2.03
N VAL A 39 -7.62 -4.86 -2.26
CA VAL A 39 -6.53 -4.93 -1.27
C VAL A 39 -6.46 -3.60 -0.54
N SER A 40 -6.38 -3.66 0.79
CA SER A 40 -6.04 -2.52 1.63
C SER A 40 -4.66 -2.73 2.26
N CYS A 41 -3.84 -1.68 2.33
CA CYS A 41 -2.47 -1.79 2.82
C CYS A 41 -2.16 -0.78 3.93
N TYR A 42 -1.86 -1.28 5.12
CA TYR A 42 -1.47 -0.47 6.27
C TYR A 42 -0.05 -0.84 6.66
N THR A 43 0.85 0.15 6.64
CA THR A 43 2.26 -0.06 6.94
C THR A 43 2.71 0.82 8.10
N PHE A 44 3.55 0.28 8.97
CA PHE A 44 4.15 1.00 10.10
C PHE A 44 5.65 1.15 9.86
N GLY A 45 6.18 2.37 10.01
CA GLY A 45 7.61 2.67 9.85
C GLY A 45 8.16 2.28 8.47
N SER A 46 7.34 2.38 7.41
CA SER A 46 7.79 1.94 6.09
C SER A 46 8.81 2.90 5.47
N PRO A 47 9.98 2.41 5.02
CA PRO A 47 10.86 3.20 4.15
C PRO A 47 10.21 3.38 2.77
N ARG A 48 10.85 4.20 1.92
CA ARG A 48 10.51 4.30 0.49
C ARG A 48 10.86 3.00 -0.23
N VAL A 49 10.01 2.59 -1.15
CA VAL A 49 10.08 1.25 -1.78
C VAL A 49 10.52 1.33 -3.23
N GLY A 50 10.19 2.41 -3.94
CA GLY A 50 10.53 2.56 -5.34
C GLY A 50 10.48 4.01 -5.80
N GLY A 51 10.64 4.21 -7.11
CA GLY A 51 10.59 5.52 -7.74
C GLY A 51 9.17 6.07 -7.96
N PRO A 52 9.04 7.25 -8.59
CA PRO A 52 7.74 7.88 -8.86
C PRO A 52 6.81 7.01 -9.71
N ASN A 53 7.35 6.26 -10.68
CA ASN A 53 6.55 5.35 -11.52
C ASN A 53 5.94 4.22 -10.69
N PHE A 54 6.71 3.67 -9.75
CA PHE A 54 6.20 2.64 -8.84
C PHE A 54 5.15 3.22 -7.88
N ALA A 55 5.41 4.40 -7.31
CA ALA A 55 4.44 5.07 -6.43
C ALA A 55 3.11 5.36 -7.15
N HIS A 56 3.19 5.82 -8.40
CA HIS A 56 2.00 6.06 -9.23
C HIS A 56 1.24 4.76 -9.53
N ALA A 57 1.94 3.73 -10.00
CA ALA A 57 1.32 2.42 -10.30
C ALA A 57 0.70 1.79 -9.04
N PHE A 58 1.36 1.92 -7.90
CA PHE A 58 0.85 1.42 -6.62
C PHE A 58 -0.46 2.10 -6.23
N LYS A 59 -0.51 3.44 -6.28
CA LYS A 59 -1.71 4.23 -5.92
C LYS A 59 -2.93 3.88 -6.78
N GLN A 60 -2.72 3.44 -8.03
CA GLN A 60 -3.81 3.03 -8.92
C GLN A 60 -4.44 1.69 -8.54
N VAL A 61 -3.64 0.76 -7.99
CA VAL A 61 -4.08 -0.62 -7.76
C VAL A 61 -4.38 -0.92 -6.29
N VAL A 62 -3.76 -0.17 -5.36
CA VAL A 62 -4.05 -0.25 -3.91
C VAL A 62 -4.44 1.15 -3.37
N PRO A 63 -5.61 1.69 -3.75
CA PRO A 63 -6.00 3.05 -3.39
C PRO A 63 -6.31 3.22 -1.91
N ASP A 64 -6.82 2.18 -1.24
CA ASP A 64 -7.03 2.17 0.21
C ASP A 64 -5.74 1.77 0.93
N SER A 65 -4.85 2.74 1.11
CA SER A 65 -3.56 2.47 1.71
C SER A 65 -3.02 3.62 2.55
N GLN A 66 -2.42 3.26 3.68
CA GLN A 66 -1.92 4.19 4.68
C GLN A 66 -0.51 3.81 5.15
N ARG A 67 0.29 4.83 5.43
CA ARG A 67 1.60 4.67 6.05
C ARG A 67 1.63 5.43 7.36
N ILE A 68 1.71 4.66 8.43
CA ILE A 68 1.79 5.11 9.80
C ILE A 68 3.27 5.21 10.20
N VAL A 69 3.63 6.30 10.86
CA VAL A 69 5.01 6.65 11.19
C VAL A 69 5.08 7.12 12.62
N CYS A 70 6.05 6.61 13.39
CA CYS A 70 6.34 7.20 14.69
C CYS A 70 7.15 8.49 14.47
N ASP A 71 6.80 9.57 15.18
CA ASP A 71 7.59 10.79 15.16
C ASP A 71 9.07 10.50 15.49
N GLY A 72 9.98 11.02 14.68
CA GLY A 72 11.42 10.75 14.77
C GLY A 72 11.91 9.40 14.22
N ASP A 73 11.06 8.58 13.58
CA ASP A 73 11.49 7.31 12.97
C ASP A 73 12.39 7.51 11.74
N VAL A 74 13.70 7.35 11.95
CA VAL A 74 14.73 7.50 10.92
C VAL A 74 14.60 6.52 9.76
N ILE A 75 14.00 5.34 9.96
CA ILE A 75 13.88 4.32 8.91
C ILE A 75 13.00 4.83 7.77
N THR A 76 11.97 5.62 8.10
CA THR A 76 11.07 6.19 7.09
C THR A 76 11.74 7.21 6.18
N SER A 77 12.85 7.80 6.62
CA SER A 77 13.60 8.78 5.84
C SER A 77 14.41 8.20 4.69
N GLY A 78 14.57 6.88 4.61
CA GLY A 78 15.33 6.20 3.55
C GLY A 78 14.47 5.39 2.58
N PRO A 79 15.02 4.99 1.41
CA PRO A 79 16.22 5.54 0.77
C PRO A 79 16.03 7.00 0.33
N PRO A 80 17.10 7.80 0.13
CA PRO A 80 16.97 9.24 -0.07
C PRO A 80 16.21 9.66 -1.35
N VAL A 81 15.52 10.80 -1.27
CA VAL A 81 14.71 11.37 -2.37
C VAL A 81 15.57 11.73 -3.59
N TYR A 82 16.82 12.16 -3.38
CA TYR A 82 17.78 12.50 -4.44
C TYR A 82 18.30 11.27 -5.21
N TRP A 83 18.06 10.05 -4.72
CA TRP A 83 18.23 8.80 -5.48
C TRP A 83 16.97 8.39 -6.24
N GLY A 84 15.97 9.27 -6.31
CA GLY A 84 14.73 9.04 -7.07
C GLY A 84 13.65 8.26 -6.32
N TYR A 85 13.87 7.87 -5.07
CA TYR A 85 12.87 7.14 -4.28
C TYR A 85 11.71 8.04 -3.84
N ARG A 86 10.51 7.48 -3.77
CA ARG A 86 9.28 8.14 -3.34
C ARG A 86 8.47 7.22 -2.42
N HIS A 87 7.75 7.82 -1.46
CA HIS A 87 6.72 7.09 -0.74
C HIS A 87 5.52 6.84 -1.66
N VAL A 88 4.80 5.75 -1.41
CA VAL A 88 3.62 5.35 -2.19
C VAL A 88 2.30 5.73 -1.52
N HIS A 89 2.34 6.09 -0.24
CA HIS A 89 1.19 6.37 0.62
C HIS A 89 1.25 7.77 1.22
N HIS A 90 0.09 8.28 1.67
CA HIS A 90 0.01 9.42 2.57
C HIS A 90 0.62 9.07 3.94
N GLU A 91 1.30 10.04 4.55
CA GLU A 91 1.95 9.89 5.85
C GLU A 91 0.99 10.25 6.98
N ASN A 92 0.83 9.32 7.92
CA ASN A 92 0.10 9.51 9.16
C ASN A 92 1.10 9.39 10.32
N ILE A 93 1.42 10.51 10.96
CA ILE A 93 2.42 10.56 12.04
C ILE A 93 1.72 10.32 13.38
N ILE A 94 2.20 9.34 14.13
CA ILE A 94 1.85 9.07 15.52
C ILE A 94 2.88 9.76 16.40
N ASP A 95 2.41 10.65 17.27
CA ASP A 95 3.25 11.25 18.29
C ASP A 95 3.34 10.39 19.57
N SER A 96 4.19 10.79 20.51
CA SER A 96 4.38 10.09 21.79
C SER A 96 3.13 10.05 22.68
N THR A 97 2.10 10.84 22.37
CA THR A 97 0.81 10.84 23.08
C THR A 97 -0.19 9.84 22.48
N GLY A 98 0.16 9.23 21.34
CA GLY A 98 -0.73 8.34 20.60
C GLY A 98 -1.70 9.08 19.66
N THR A 99 -1.53 10.39 19.47
CA THR A 99 -2.36 11.18 18.55
C THR A 99 -1.85 11.01 17.11
N ILE A 100 -2.77 10.77 16.18
CA ILE A 100 -2.47 10.66 14.75
C ILE A 100 -2.65 12.02 14.08
N ARG A 101 -1.59 12.51 13.44
CA ARG A 101 -1.61 13.68 12.57
C ARG A 101 -1.57 13.22 11.12
N VAL A 102 -2.61 13.57 10.37
CA VAL A 102 -2.67 13.34 8.92
C VAL A 102 -2.03 14.55 8.26
N GLU A 103 -0.88 14.36 7.61
CA GLU A 103 -0.33 15.41 6.76
C GLU A 103 -1.04 15.38 5.39
N PRO A 104 -1.57 16.52 4.91
CA PRO A 104 -2.34 16.60 3.67
C PRO A 104 -1.53 16.30 2.40
#